data_AF-A0A3S0CIA1-F1
#
_entry.id   AF-A0A3S0CIA1-F1
#
_cell.length_a   1.000
_cell.length_b   1.000
_cell.length_c   1.000
_cell.angle_alpha   90.00
_cell.angle_beta   90.00
_cell.angle_gamma   90.00
#
_symmetry.space_group_name_H-M   'P 1'
#
loop_
_entity.id
_entity.type
_entity.pdbx_description
1 polymer ?
#
loop_
_entity_poly.entity_id
_entity_poly.type
_entity_poly.pdbx_seq_one_letter_code
_entity_poly.pdbx_strand_id
1 'polypeptide(L)'
;MLEQEVRSAGPKVLELEQVANSATSFVTSITIEFNPDKPVPINSPRKAKLTICHSGGVRHKKPTTLMELQNFDCFWYGGPVRDAFADYAEICGAGQTFATRGTVIPESLDVKAKGASVTGKALKELALQAWCEAFGLPAPDFKEMKAKADKKKSAEAEMKAQRLEMLKTDPERVQKWNKIRYSEKKACDYKGADLQGLDLQSILFEDIDIRNSCFDNCNLTKADFNHTDFRNCSFKNAILVDISTSPDGLFSGSDFSGADMTGSSFTGSWIGCKLDNARLVGATVRGNGFGKASLVNTDFSGAELSLCDFKGADLSTVNFTGAEFAGCSYSADTKWPDGFEKPNGVLFVGGGSDPFLLRELEASTIHGSVDFDTFIEQLNQKCDKDRLKKSLKMLKSETFQLFSEVHDDSIVGIVKSQTDADLVYSCRLTNTGEFSCCTQNLNVCGGLRGALCKHLLVLLIGLAKAQELDSTKTYQWVMQSLARKPELNRDVATEVFMRYKGAEAGELDWRPTETMPEDYYAY
;
A
#
# COMPACT_ATOMS: atom_id res chain seq x y z
N MET A 1 29.89 32.27 -44.91
CA MET A 1 30.04 30.94 -44.32
C MET A 1 31.25 30.96 -43.41
N LEU A 2 31.06 31.33 -42.15
CA LEU A 2 32.04 31.00 -41.11
C LEU A 2 31.80 29.52 -40.83
N GLU A 3 32.75 28.66 -41.18
CA GLU A 3 32.78 27.29 -40.67
C GLU A 3 32.76 27.40 -39.14
N GLN A 4 31.61 27.09 -38.53
CA GLN A 4 31.55 26.85 -37.10
C GLN A 4 32.42 25.63 -36.87
N GLU A 5 33.63 25.81 -36.33
CA GLU A 5 34.37 24.72 -35.72
C GLU A 5 33.44 24.09 -34.68
N VAL A 6 32.82 22.96 -35.05
CA VAL A 6 32.10 22.10 -34.12
C VAL A 6 33.15 21.70 -33.09
N ARG A 7 33.08 22.28 -31.89
CA ARG A 7 33.99 21.94 -30.81
C ARG A 7 33.96 20.42 -30.65
N SER A 8 35.08 19.77 -30.91
CA SER A 8 35.22 18.34 -30.66
C SER A 8 35.01 18.12 -29.17
N ALA A 9 34.14 17.17 -28.83
CA ALA A 9 33.96 16.76 -27.46
C ALA A 9 35.31 16.34 -26.86
N GLY A 10 35.59 16.82 -25.65
CA GLY A 10 36.84 16.49 -24.99
C GLY A 10 36.94 14.99 -24.67
N PRO A 11 38.14 14.50 -24.35
CA PRO A 11 38.40 13.08 -24.11
C PRO A 11 37.50 12.46 -23.04
N LYS A 12 37.14 13.19 -21.97
CA LYS A 12 36.28 12.67 -20.89
C LYS A 12 34.81 12.60 -21.28
N VAL A 13 34.33 13.56 -22.07
CA VAL A 13 32.98 13.49 -22.67
C VAL A 13 32.87 12.29 -23.62
N LEU A 14 33.90 12.03 -24.43
CA LEU A 14 33.95 10.86 -25.32
C LEU A 14 34.03 9.53 -24.56
N GLU A 15 34.80 9.48 -23.48
CA GLU A 15 34.88 8.30 -22.61
C GLU A 15 33.53 8.03 -21.92
N LEU A 16 32.82 9.08 -21.45
CA LEU A 16 31.47 8.95 -20.89
C LEU A 16 30.45 8.49 -21.94
N GLU A 17 30.57 8.97 -23.18
CA GLU A 17 29.74 8.54 -24.31
C GLU A 17 29.89 7.04 -24.60
N GLN A 18 31.10 6.49 -24.54
CA GLN A 18 31.32 5.04 -24.69
C GLN A 18 30.61 4.25 -23.58
N VAL A 19 30.66 4.73 -22.34
CA VAL A 19 29.96 4.11 -21.22
C VAL A 19 28.44 4.19 -21.41
N ALA A 20 27.91 5.34 -21.83
CA ALA A 20 26.49 5.51 -22.11
C ALA A 20 26.01 4.59 -23.24
N ASN A 21 26.77 4.45 -24.32
CA ASN A 21 26.46 3.57 -25.45
C ASN A 21 26.46 2.08 -25.08
N SER A 22 27.18 1.69 -24.02
CA SER A 22 27.15 0.32 -23.49
C SER A 22 25.93 0.05 -22.57
N ALA A 23 25.23 1.10 -22.14
CA ALA A 23 24.13 1.00 -21.19
C ALA A 23 22.78 0.84 -21.89
N THR A 24 21.85 0.12 -21.26
CA THR A 24 20.45 0.07 -21.71
C THR A 24 19.68 1.37 -21.42
N SER A 25 20.17 2.15 -20.45
CA SER A 25 19.64 3.47 -20.10
C SER A 25 20.75 4.28 -19.43
N PHE A 26 20.87 5.55 -19.78
CA PHE A 26 21.87 6.46 -19.19
C PHE A 26 21.29 7.85 -18.98
N VAL A 27 21.46 8.38 -17.77
CA VAL A 27 21.08 9.76 -17.40
C VAL A 27 22.17 10.34 -16.50
N THR A 28 22.56 11.58 -16.74
CA THR A 28 23.38 12.35 -15.81
C THR A 28 22.88 13.78 -15.69
N SER A 29 22.90 14.34 -14.48
CA SER A 29 22.54 15.71 -14.22
C SER A 29 23.44 16.35 -13.16
N ILE A 30 23.63 17.68 -13.25
CA ILE A 30 24.49 18.43 -12.34
C ILE A 30 24.01 19.88 -12.16
N THR A 31 24.23 20.43 -10.97
CA THR A 31 24.02 21.84 -10.66
C THR A 31 25.33 22.62 -10.73
N ILE A 32 25.28 23.79 -11.35
CA ILE A 32 26.38 24.75 -11.39
C ILE A 32 25.94 26.05 -10.74
N GLU A 33 26.82 26.55 -9.87
CA GLU A 33 26.69 27.87 -9.25
C GLU A 33 27.48 28.89 -10.06
N PHE A 34 26.81 29.98 -10.42
CA PHE A 34 27.40 31.07 -11.19
C PHE A 34 27.77 32.23 -10.26
N ASN A 35 28.94 32.83 -10.47
CA ASN A 35 29.35 33.99 -9.69
C ASN A 35 28.43 35.19 -10.00
N PRO A 36 27.68 35.73 -9.00
CA PRO A 36 26.75 36.82 -9.21
C PRO A 36 27.42 38.13 -9.64
N ASP A 37 28.70 38.33 -9.29
CA ASP A 37 29.48 39.52 -9.68
C ASP A 37 29.98 39.48 -11.13
N LYS A 38 29.81 38.33 -11.82
CA LYS A 38 30.25 38.13 -13.21
C LYS A 38 29.16 37.44 -14.04
N PRO A 39 28.10 38.17 -14.44
CA PRO A 39 26.97 37.58 -15.14
C PRO A 39 27.38 36.90 -16.45
N VAL A 40 26.83 35.70 -16.71
CA VAL A 40 27.03 34.94 -17.95
C VAL A 40 25.87 35.23 -18.91
N PRO A 41 26.10 35.85 -20.07
CA PRO A 41 25.07 36.01 -21.09
C PRO A 41 24.83 34.66 -21.79
N ILE A 42 23.65 34.08 -21.55
CA ILE A 42 23.21 32.85 -22.22
C ILE A 42 22.65 33.23 -23.59
N ASN A 43 23.43 32.98 -24.64
CA ASN A 43 23.01 33.20 -26.03
C ASN A 43 22.83 31.84 -26.71
N SER A 44 21.59 31.37 -26.79
CA SER A 44 21.26 30.17 -27.59
C SER A 44 20.73 30.59 -28.97
N PRO A 45 21.51 30.44 -30.07
CA PRO A 45 21.02 30.66 -31.42
C PRO A 45 20.13 29.52 -31.93
N ARG A 46 20.20 28.34 -31.31
CA ARG A 46 19.27 27.22 -31.56
C ARG A 46 18.08 27.36 -30.61
N LYS A 47 16.89 26.92 -31.03
CA LYS A 47 15.76 26.66 -30.12
C LYS A 47 16.09 25.45 -29.22
N ALA A 48 17.21 25.49 -28.51
CA ALA A 48 17.54 24.52 -27.48
C ALA A 48 16.46 24.66 -26.41
N LYS A 49 15.54 23.71 -26.41
CA LYS A 49 14.62 23.49 -25.31
C LYS A 49 15.48 23.11 -24.11
N LEU A 50 15.98 24.10 -23.37
CA LEU A 50 16.46 23.90 -22.02
C LEU A 50 15.26 23.39 -21.24
N THR A 51 15.12 22.07 -21.17
CA THR A 51 14.02 21.42 -20.49
C THR A 51 14.34 21.50 -19.01
N ILE A 52 14.01 22.62 -18.38
CA ILE A 52 14.03 22.73 -16.93
C ILE A 52 12.85 21.91 -16.44
N CYS A 53 13.09 20.63 -16.14
CA CYS A 53 12.10 19.76 -15.53
C CYS A 53 12.06 20.08 -14.04
N HIS A 54 11.02 20.78 -13.60
CA HIS A 54 10.56 20.69 -12.20
C HIS A 54 9.27 19.88 -12.19
N SER A 55 9.14 19.01 -11.20
CA SER A 55 7.93 18.26 -10.89
C SER A 55 6.81 19.25 -10.50
N GLY A 56 6.10 19.79 -11.49
CA GLY A 56 4.98 20.70 -11.26
C GLY A 56 4.85 21.85 -12.28
N GLY A 57 4.55 21.53 -13.54
CA GLY A 57 4.03 22.52 -14.51
C GLY A 57 5.07 23.40 -15.22
N VAL A 58 4.91 23.54 -16.53
CA VAL A 58 5.78 24.33 -17.42
C VAL A 58 5.44 25.82 -17.29
N ARG A 59 6.37 26.66 -16.81
CA ARG A 59 6.32 28.12 -16.99
C ARG A 59 7.57 28.61 -17.72
N HIS A 60 7.38 29.23 -18.88
CA HIS A 60 8.42 29.93 -19.62
C HIS A 60 8.68 31.29 -18.96
N LYS A 61 9.88 31.51 -18.40
CA LYS A 61 10.38 32.87 -18.11
C LYS A 61 11.48 33.21 -19.12
N LYS A 62 11.34 34.35 -19.80
CA LYS A 62 12.47 34.99 -20.49
C LYS A 62 13.55 35.31 -19.45
N PRO A 63 14.84 35.10 -19.75
CA PRO A 63 15.91 35.36 -18.80
C PRO A 63 16.07 36.88 -18.63
N THR A 64 15.43 37.44 -17.61
CA THR A 64 15.84 38.73 -17.06
C THR A 64 16.88 38.45 -15.98
N THR A 65 18.14 38.76 -16.32
CA THR A 65 19.31 39.06 -15.46
C THR A 65 19.31 38.52 -14.02
N LEU A 66 20.28 37.63 -13.76
CA LEU A 66 20.68 36.96 -12.50
C LEU A 66 19.97 35.63 -12.22
N MET A 67 20.60 34.53 -12.65
CA MET A 67 20.35 33.18 -12.12
C MET A 67 21.63 32.73 -11.39
N GLU A 68 21.50 32.44 -10.09
CA GLU A 68 22.64 32.04 -9.22
C GLU A 68 22.96 30.54 -9.32
N LEU A 69 21.95 29.70 -9.57
CA LEU A 69 22.07 28.24 -9.68
C LEU A 69 21.32 27.72 -10.91
N GLN A 70 21.92 26.80 -11.66
CA GLN A 70 21.25 26.13 -12.78
C GLN A 70 21.50 24.62 -12.76
N ASN A 71 20.44 23.86 -13.04
CA ASN A 71 20.48 22.40 -13.22
C ASN A 71 20.59 22.08 -14.71
N PHE A 72 21.50 21.18 -15.05
CA PHE A 72 21.73 20.68 -16.40
C PHE A 72 21.47 19.18 -16.43
N ASP A 73 20.66 18.73 -17.40
CA ASP A 73 20.29 17.33 -17.55
C ASP A 73 20.74 16.79 -18.91
N CYS A 74 21.35 15.60 -18.92
CA CYS A 74 21.66 14.85 -20.13
C CYS A 74 20.92 13.51 -20.11
N PHE A 75 19.98 13.34 -21.05
CA PHE A 75 19.20 12.12 -21.22
C PHE A 75 19.62 11.39 -22.49
N TRP A 76 19.99 10.12 -22.35
CA TRP A 76 20.30 9.28 -23.49
C TRP A 76 19.09 8.41 -23.87
N TYR A 77 18.52 8.67 -25.05
CA TYR A 77 17.48 7.86 -25.70
C TYR A 77 17.91 7.46 -27.12
N GLY A 78 19.17 7.03 -27.29
CA GLY A 78 19.70 6.56 -28.58
C GLY A 78 20.33 7.62 -29.50
N GLY A 79 20.70 8.80 -28.98
CA GLY A 79 21.50 9.82 -29.67
C GLY A 79 22.90 10.01 -29.06
N PRO A 80 23.85 10.71 -29.71
CA PRO A 80 25.22 10.87 -29.20
C PRO A 80 25.24 11.75 -27.94
N VAL A 81 25.73 11.23 -26.81
CA VAL A 81 25.84 11.98 -25.54
C VAL A 81 26.67 13.25 -25.74
N ARG A 82 27.72 13.16 -26.57
CA ARG A 82 28.61 14.28 -26.85
C ARG A 82 27.90 15.51 -27.45
N ASP A 83 26.83 15.29 -28.23
CA ASP A 83 26.12 16.37 -28.90
C ASP A 83 25.33 17.20 -27.88
N ALA A 84 24.78 16.55 -26.85
CA ALA A 84 24.13 17.23 -25.73
C ALA A 84 25.12 18.10 -24.93
N PHE A 85 26.33 17.59 -24.65
CA PHE A 85 27.38 18.37 -23.98
C PHE A 85 27.92 19.52 -24.85
N ALA A 86 28.02 19.31 -26.18
CA ALA A 86 28.43 20.34 -27.12
C ALA A 86 27.40 21.48 -27.22
N ASP A 87 26.10 21.15 -27.27
CA ASP A 87 25.03 22.14 -27.24
C ASP A 87 25.08 22.97 -25.94
N TYR A 88 25.35 22.36 -24.77
CA TYR A 88 25.54 23.10 -23.51
C TYR A 88 26.74 24.04 -23.54
N ALA A 89 27.86 23.61 -24.14
CA ALA A 89 29.04 24.46 -24.31
C ALA A 89 28.78 25.65 -25.25
N GLU A 90 27.93 25.49 -26.28
CA GLU A 90 27.50 26.58 -27.17
C GLU A 90 26.56 27.57 -26.49
N ILE A 91 25.59 27.08 -25.70
CA ILE A 91 24.61 27.89 -24.96
C ILE A 91 25.29 28.85 -23.98
N CYS A 92 26.44 28.46 -23.42
CA CYS A 92 27.16 29.21 -22.39
C CYS A 92 28.17 30.25 -22.94
N GLY A 93 28.23 30.45 -24.26
CA GLY A 93 29.01 31.52 -24.91
C GLY A 93 30.39 31.08 -25.40
N ALA A 94 30.61 31.21 -26.71
CA ALA A 94 31.86 30.89 -27.37
C ALA A 94 33.02 31.82 -26.94
N GLY A 95 34.09 31.24 -26.40
CA GLY A 95 35.42 31.87 -26.41
C GLY A 95 35.83 32.75 -25.21
N GLN A 96 35.04 32.84 -24.13
CA GLN A 96 35.53 33.44 -22.87
C GLN A 96 35.71 32.36 -21.81
N THR A 97 36.92 32.29 -21.25
CA THR A 97 37.37 31.25 -20.31
C THR A 97 36.50 31.21 -19.04
N PHE A 98 35.78 30.10 -18.86
CA PHE A 98 35.02 29.75 -17.66
C PHE A 98 35.88 29.59 -16.41
N ALA A 99 37.20 29.46 -16.58
CA ALA A 99 38.19 29.24 -15.53
C ALA A 99 38.13 30.27 -14.36
N THR A 100 37.32 31.32 -14.45
CA THR A 100 37.19 32.36 -13.42
C THR A 100 35.75 32.71 -12.98
N ARG A 101 34.69 31.96 -13.36
CA ARG A 101 33.29 32.46 -13.27
C ARG A 101 32.17 31.52 -12.77
N GLY A 102 32.39 30.22 -12.57
CA GLY A 102 31.38 29.32 -11.99
C GLY A 102 31.99 28.10 -11.30
N THR A 103 31.27 27.49 -10.37
CA THR A 103 31.72 26.32 -9.60
C THR A 103 30.69 25.19 -9.76
N VAL A 104 31.15 23.99 -10.13
CA VAL A 104 30.30 22.80 -10.09
C VAL A 104 30.00 22.48 -8.64
N ILE A 105 28.74 22.18 -8.32
CA ILE A 105 28.35 21.65 -7.00
C ILE A 105 28.41 20.12 -7.08
N PRO A 106 29.48 19.46 -6.64
CA PRO A 106 29.67 18.04 -6.90
C PRO A 106 28.63 17.16 -6.22
N GLU A 107 28.08 17.62 -5.09
CA GLU A 107 27.03 16.94 -4.32
C GLU A 107 25.70 16.85 -5.08
N SER A 108 25.50 17.69 -6.10
CA SER A 108 24.31 17.69 -6.94
C SER A 108 24.34 16.68 -8.09
N LEU A 109 25.49 16.03 -8.32
CA LEU A 109 25.66 15.09 -9.42
C LEU A 109 24.79 13.84 -9.22
N ASP A 110 23.76 13.69 -10.05
CA ASP A 110 23.04 12.44 -10.22
C ASP A 110 23.51 11.76 -11.52
N VAL A 111 23.78 10.46 -11.44
CA VAL A 111 24.12 9.66 -12.61
C VAL A 111 23.58 8.26 -12.42
N LYS A 112 22.76 7.84 -13.38
CA LYS A 112 22.08 6.55 -13.39
C LYS A 112 22.35 5.87 -14.72
N ALA A 113 22.99 4.71 -14.65
CA ALA A 113 23.24 3.87 -15.81
C ALA A 113 22.86 2.42 -15.50
N LYS A 114 22.12 1.78 -16.41
CA LYS A 114 21.72 0.36 -16.28
C LYS A 114 22.45 -0.46 -17.33
N GLY A 115 23.15 -1.51 -16.90
CA GLY A 115 23.91 -2.39 -17.81
C GLY A 115 25.19 -1.78 -18.39
N ALA A 116 25.68 -0.68 -17.83
CA ALA A 116 26.89 0.00 -18.31
C ALA A 116 28.18 -0.77 -17.96
N SER A 117 29.21 -0.60 -18.80
CA SER A 117 30.56 -1.16 -18.58
C SER A 117 31.27 -0.61 -17.34
N VAL A 118 30.93 0.60 -16.91
CA VAL A 118 31.46 1.27 -15.71
C VAL A 118 30.31 1.64 -14.79
N THR A 119 30.43 1.31 -13.49
CA THR A 119 29.36 1.53 -12.50
C THR A 119 29.90 2.14 -11.20
N GLY A 120 28.98 2.60 -10.34
CA GLY A 120 29.31 3.08 -9.00
C GLY A 120 30.19 4.33 -8.99
N LYS A 121 31.28 4.28 -8.21
CA LYS A 121 32.16 5.43 -7.98
C LYS A 121 32.89 5.90 -9.24
N ALA A 122 33.43 4.96 -10.02
CA ALA A 122 34.16 5.29 -11.25
C ALA A 122 33.27 6.01 -12.28
N LEU A 123 31.98 5.62 -12.36
CA LEU A 123 31.00 6.27 -13.21
C LEU A 123 30.73 7.72 -12.77
N LYS A 124 30.61 7.96 -11.47
CA LYS A 124 30.42 9.31 -10.90
C LYS A 124 31.62 10.21 -11.15
N GLU A 125 32.83 9.69 -10.95
CA GLU A 125 34.07 10.45 -11.20
C GLU A 125 34.21 10.79 -12.69
N LEU A 126 33.94 9.85 -13.58
CA LEU A 126 33.96 10.09 -15.03
C LEU A 126 32.89 11.11 -15.46
N ALA A 127 31.67 11.00 -14.95
CA ALA A 127 30.60 11.94 -15.23
C ALA A 127 30.95 13.37 -14.75
N LEU A 128 31.51 13.50 -13.55
CA LEU A 128 31.96 14.80 -13.03
C LEU A 128 33.08 15.40 -13.89
N GLN A 129 34.06 14.58 -14.29
CA GLN A 129 35.14 14.99 -15.17
C GLN A 129 34.60 15.48 -16.53
N ALA A 130 33.66 14.75 -17.12
CA ALA A 130 33.03 15.11 -18.39
C ALA A 130 32.24 16.43 -18.29
N TRP A 131 31.50 16.64 -17.19
CA TRP A 131 30.83 17.91 -16.92
C TRP A 131 31.83 19.05 -16.75
N CYS A 132 32.88 18.90 -15.93
CA CYS A 132 33.91 19.92 -15.79
C CYS A 132 34.58 20.25 -17.14
N GLU A 133 34.89 19.22 -17.94
CA GLU A 133 35.50 19.37 -19.26
C GLU A 133 34.59 20.14 -20.23
N ALA A 134 33.30 19.77 -20.29
CA ALA A 134 32.33 20.44 -21.17
C ALA A 134 32.12 21.92 -20.82
N PHE A 135 32.17 22.26 -19.53
CA PHE A 135 32.09 23.65 -19.07
C PHE A 135 33.43 24.38 -19.04
N GLY A 136 34.54 23.74 -19.42
CA GLY A 136 35.88 24.35 -19.39
C GLY A 136 36.37 24.70 -17.97
N LEU A 137 35.91 23.94 -16.97
CA LEU A 137 36.29 24.04 -15.57
C LEU A 137 37.52 23.16 -15.29
N PRO A 138 38.36 23.51 -14.29
CA PRO A 138 39.49 22.67 -13.91
C PRO A 138 39.01 21.26 -13.56
N ALA A 139 39.82 20.26 -13.93
CA ALA A 139 39.52 18.87 -13.60
C ALA A 139 39.35 18.72 -12.07
N PRO A 140 38.33 17.99 -11.60
CA PRO A 140 38.07 17.84 -10.18
C PRO A 140 39.26 17.14 -9.50
N ASP A 141 39.84 17.78 -8.49
CA ASP A 141 40.79 17.11 -7.59
C ASP A 141 40.00 16.25 -6.60
N PHE A 142 39.80 14.98 -6.95
CA PHE A 142 39.10 14.03 -6.10
C PHE A 142 39.75 13.82 -4.74
N LYS A 143 41.07 14.05 -4.59
CA LYS A 143 41.74 13.98 -3.28
C LYS A 143 41.38 15.19 -2.43
N GLU A 144 41.43 16.40 -2.99
CA GLU A 144 41.04 17.62 -2.27
C GLU A 144 39.54 17.62 -1.93
N MET A 145 38.68 17.23 -2.87
CA MET A 145 37.24 17.11 -2.65
C MET A 145 36.92 16.09 -1.57
N LYS A 146 37.57 14.92 -1.60
CA LYS A 146 37.45 13.93 -0.54
C LYS A 146 37.95 14.48 0.79
N ALA A 147 39.09 15.17 0.82
CA ALA A 147 39.60 15.79 2.04
C ALA A 147 38.66 16.86 2.62
N LYS A 148 38.03 17.69 1.76
CA LYS A 148 37.01 18.67 2.18
C LYS A 148 35.76 17.98 2.72
N ALA A 149 35.28 16.93 2.05
CA ALA A 149 34.13 16.14 2.49
C ALA A 149 34.41 15.42 3.82
N ASP A 150 35.59 14.81 3.96
CA ASP A 150 36.03 14.12 5.18
C ASP A 150 36.17 15.13 6.34
N LYS A 151 36.72 16.33 6.09
CA LYS A 151 36.79 17.41 7.08
C LYS A 151 35.40 17.90 7.50
N LYS A 152 34.49 18.11 6.55
CA LYS A 152 33.09 18.49 6.82
C LYS A 152 32.40 17.42 7.68
N LYS A 153 32.52 16.16 7.29
CA LYS A 153 31.96 15.02 8.02
C LYS A 153 32.53 14.89 9.43
N SER A 154 33.83 15.13 9.61
CA SER A 154 34.47 15.15 10.93
C SER A 154 33.91 16.27 11.80
N ALA A 155 33.73 17.48 11.25
CA ALA A 155 33.16 18.60 11.98
C ALA A 155 31.67 18.36 12.35
N GLU A 156 30.88 17.78 11.45
CA GLU A 156 29.50 17.37 11.73
C GLU A 156 29.43 16.29 12.83
N ALA A 157 30.34 15.30 12.79
CA ALA A 157 30.41 14.26 13.81
C ALA A 157 30.81 14.80 15.19
N GLU A 158 31.76 15.73 15.24
CA GLU A 158 32.15 16.41 16.48
C GLU A 158 30.98 17.25 17.03
N MET A 159 30.30 18.00 16.18
CA MET A 159 29.14 18.81 16.57
C MET A 159 27.99 17.94 17.09
N LYS A 160 27.72 16.81 16.42
CA LYS A 160 26.76 15.81 16.89
C LYS A 160 27.15 15.30 18.28
N ALA A 161 28.40 14.89 18.49
CA ALA A 161 28.87 14.36 19.76
C ALA A 161 28.70 15.38 20.89
N GLN A 162 29.10 16.64 20.66
CA GLN A 162 28.93 17.73 21.63
C GLN A 162 27.46 17.96 22.00
N ARG A 163 26.55 17.95 21.02
CA ARG A 163 25.11 18.16 21.26
C ARG A 163 24.46 17.00 21.98
N LEU A 164 24.81 15.76 21.63
CA LEU A 164 24.31 14.58 22.34
C LEU A 164 24.85 14.53 23.77
N GLU A 165 26.10 14.89 23.99
CA GLU A 165 26.68 14.98 25.33
C GLU A 165 26.02 16.08 26.17
N MET A 166 25.72 17.23 25.57
CA MET A 166 24.92 18.29 26.19
C MET A 166 23.53 17.78 26.57
N LEU A 167 22.86 17.04 25.69
CA LEU A 167 21.57 16.44 26.00
C LEU A 167 21.65 15.42 27.14
N LYS A 168 22.78 14.76 27.36
CA LYS A 168 22.95 13.73 28.41
C LYS A 168 23.31 14.33 29.77
N THR A 169 24.19 15.32 29.79
CA THR A 169 24.84 15.79 31.03
C THR A 169 24.25 17.07 31.59
N ASP A 170 23.67 17.93 30.74
CA ASP A 170 23.27 19.28 31.14
C ASP A 170 21.89 19.29 31.84
N PRO A 171 21.75 19.89 33.04
CA PRO A 171 20.44 20.03 33.67
C PRO A 171 19.44 20.89 32.86
N GLU A 172 19.94 21.84 32.06
CA GLU A 172 19.11 22.71 31.20
C GLU A 172 19.07 22.22 29.74
N ARG A 173 19.36 20.93 29.50
CA ARG A 173 19.46 20.30 28.16
C ARG A 173 18.37 20.71 27.18
N VAL A 174 17.10 20.66 27.60
CA VAL A 174 15.95 20.98 26.75
C VAL A 174 15.96 22.46 26.36
N GLN A 175 16.20 23.35 27.32
CA GLN A 175 16.23 24.79 27.06
C GLN A 175 17.38 25.16 26.13
N LYS A 176 18.56 24.55 26.31
CA LYS A 176 19.71 24.76 25.44
C LYS A 176 19.45 24.22 24.04
N TRP A 177 18.90 23.01 23.92
CA TRP A 177 18.51 22.43 22.64
C TRP A 177 17.48 23.31 21.90
N ASN A 178 16.46 23.77 22.61
CA ASN A 178 15.39 24.58 22.03
C ASN A 178 15.88 25.97 21.58
N LYS A 179 16.99 26.48 22.13
CA LYS A 179 17.65 27.72 21.68
C LYS A 179 18.51 27.55 20.42
N ILE A 180 18.88 26.33 20.05
CA ILE A 180 19.66 26.08 18.82
C ILE A 180 18.78 26.42 17.62
N ARG A 181 19.31 27.21 16.68
CA ARG A 181 18.58 27.58 15.46
C ARG A 181 18.22 26.34 14.67
N TYR A 182 17.03 26.35 14.08
CA TYR A 182 16.52 25.28 13.23
C TYR A 182 17.52 24.81 12.17
N SER A 183 18.11 25.74 11.40
CA SER A 183 19.08 25.42 10.34
C SER A 183 20.33 24.72 10.87
N GLU A 184 20.74 25.05 12.09
CA GLU A 184 21.89 24.44 12.75
C GLU A 184 21.57 23.04 13.27
N LYS A 185 20.33 22.78 13.71
CA LYS A 185 19.87 21.42 14.06
C LYS A 185 19.88 20.54 12.81
N LYS A 186 19.27 21.01 11.72
CA LYS A 186 19.15 20.29 10.44
C LYS A 186 20.50 19.99 9.77
N ALA A 187 21.54 20.80 10.05
CA ALA A 187 22.88 20.60 9.50
C ALA A 187 23.63 19.39 10.11
N CYS A 188 23.08 18.71 11.12
CA CYS A 188 23.69 17.53 11.74
C CYS A 188 22.81 16.30 11.56
N ASP A 189 23.44 15.15 11.33
CA ASP A 189 22.79 13.84 11.28
C ASP A 189 22.73 13.21 12.68
N TYR A 190 21.54 13.08 13.27
CA TYR A 190 21.34 12.49 14.60
C TYR A 190 21.02 11.00 14.58
N LYS A 191 21.14 10.30 13.44
CA LYS A 191 20.90 8.86 13.37
C LYS A 191 21.69 8.06 14.40
N GLY A 192 21.07 7.05 14.98
CA GLY A 192 21.73 6.20 15.97
C GLY A 192 22.09 6.95 17.26
N ALA A 193 21.42 8.06 17.57
CA ALA A 193 21.59 8.72 18.85
C ALA A 193 21.10 7.82 19.97
N ASP A 194 21.85 7.75 21.05
CA ASP A 194 21.43 7.09 22.28
C ASP A 194 21.04 8.17 23.29
N LEU A 195 19.75 8.27 23.56
CA LEU A 195 19.13 9.27 24.43
C LEU A 195 18.33 8.62 25.56
N GLN A 196 18.60 7.36 25.89
CA GLN A 196 17.81 6.57 26.85
C GLN A 196 17.74 7.20 28.25
N GLY A 197 16.58 7.07 28.88
CA GLY A 197 16.33 7.47 30.27
C GLY A 197 16.36 8.98 30.52
N LEU A 198 16.38 9.79 29.47
CA LEU A 198 16.49 11.24 29.60
C LEU A 198 15.11 11.89 29.82
N ASP A 199 15.10 12.93 30.65
CA ASP A 199 13.97 13.85 30.71
C ASP A 199 14.11 14.91 29.60
N LEU A 200 13.27 14.76 28.59
CA LEU A 200 13.22 15.55 27.36
C LEU A 200 11.82 16.18 27.18
N GLN A 201 11.11 16.45 28.28
CA GLN A 201 9.81 17.09 28.25
C GLN A 201 9.86 18.41 27.46
N SER A 202 8.92 18.58 26.51
CA SER A 202 8.84 19.77 25.65
C SER A 202 10.08 20.06 24.79
N ILE A 203 10.87 19.03 24.45
CA ILE A 203 11.95 19.17 23.48
C ILE A 203 11.40 19.41 22.07
N LEU A 204 12.08 20.29 21.31
CA LEU A 204 11.74 20.60 19.92
C LEU A 204 12.64 19.85 18.96
N PHE A 205 12.17 18.68 18.52
CA PHE A 205 12.75 17.88 17.44
C PHE A 205 11.95 18.12 16.15
N GLU A 206 12.16 19.27 15.53
CA GLU A 206 11.53 19.66 14.26
C GLU A 206 12.52 19.48 13.09
N ASP A 207 12.09 18.80 12.02
CA ASP A 207 12.86 18.53 10.79
C ASP A 207 14.28 17.96 11.01
N ILE A 208 14.43 17.06 11.98
CA ILE A 208 15.70 16.34 12.17
C ILE A 208 15.61 14.91 11.64
N ASP A 209 16.75 14.38 11.18
CA ASP A 209 16.89 12.96 10.88
C ASP A 209 17.51 12.27 12.09
N ILE A 210 16.69 11.52 12.83
CA ILE A 210 17.09 10.84 14.06
C ILE A 210 16.80 9.34 14.00
N ARG A 211 16.72 8.77 12.78
CA ARG A 211 16.44 7.34 12.58
C ARG A 211 17.39 6.41 13.31
N ASN A 212 16.91 5.23 13.65
CA ASN A 212 17.70 4.18 14.35
C ASN A 212 18.20 4.61 15.74
N SER A 213 17.57 5.61 16.37
CA SER A 213 17.98 6.13 17.68
C SER A 213 17.20 5.47 18.82
N CYS A 214 17.73 5.57 20.04
CA CYS A 214 17.14 4.98 21.24
C CYS A 214 16.64 6.07 22.20
N PHE A 215 15.36 6.03 22.51
CA PHE A 215 14.63 6.88 23.45
C PHE A 215 13.95 6.05 24.55
N ASP A 216 14.45 4.83 24.81
CA ASP A 216 13.86 3.94 25.80
C ASP A 216 13.87 4.61 27.19
N ASN A 217 12.76 4.51 27.90
CA ASN A 217 12.53 5.08 29.22
C ASN A 217 12.66 6.62 29.29
N CYS A 218 12.57 7.33 28.16
CA CYS A 218 12.59 8.80 28.16
C CYS A 218 11.26 9.40 28.59
N ASN A 219 11.31 10.58 29.21
CA ASN A 219 10.14 11.45 29.30
C ASN A 219 10.14 12.43 28.12
N LEU A 220 9.18 12.29 27.21
CA LEU A 220 8.99 13.09 26.02
C LEU A 220 7.61 13.78 26.03
N THR A 221 7.00 13.95 27.22
CA THR A 221 5.71 14.64 27.36
C THR A 221 5.76 16.00 26.66
N LYS A 222 4.76 16.29 25.82
CA LYS A 222 4.64 17.54 25.07
C LYS A 222 5.84 17.87 24.16
N ALA A 223 6.65 16.88 23.80
CA ALA A 223 7.69 17.06 22.79
C ALA A 223 7.06 17.37 21.42
N ASP A 224 7.76 18.17 20.62
CA ASP A 224 7.37 18.48 19.24
C ASP A 224 8.18 17.61 18.29
N PHE A 225 7.45 16.76 17.54
CA PHE A 225 7.98 15.76 16.61
C PHE A 225 7.65 16.08 15.15
N ASN A 226 7.21 17.31 14.86
CA ASN A 226 6.80 17.71 13.51
C ASN A 226 7.95 17.54 12.50
N HIS A 227 7.63 16.92 11.36
CA HIS A 227 8.55 16.68 10.24
C HIS A 227 9.84 15.92 10.58
N THR A 228 9.89 15.22 11.73
CA THR A 228 11.06 14.45 12.14
C THR A 228 10.95 12.99 11.73
N ASP A 229 12.09 12.44 11.29
CA ASP A 229 12.18 11.05 10.85
C ASP A 229 12.62 10.14 11.99
N PHE A 230 11.66 9.42 12.55
CA PHE A 230 11.84 8.47 13.66
C PHE A 230 11.87 7.02 13.21
N ARG A 231 12.01 6.71 11.91
CA ARG A 231 12.01 5.32 11.44
C ARG A 231 13.07 4.46 12.15
N ASN A 232 12.65 3.25 12.53
CA ASN A 232 13.46 2.27 13.26
C ASN A 232 14.00 2.77 14.61
N CYS A 233 13.35 3.75 15.25
CA CYS A 233 13.72 4.17 16.61
C CYS A 233 13.14 3.23 17.67
N SER A 234 13.71 3.27 18.87
CA SER A 234 13.18 2.59 20.06
C SER A 234 12.66 3.62 21.05
N PHE A 235 11.44 3.43 21.54
CA PHE A 235 10.71 4.25 22.51
C PHE A 235 10.14 3.35 23.63
N LYS A 236 10.82 2.25 23.97
CA LYS A 236 10.30 1.29 24.93
C LYS A 236 10.13 1.93 26.28
N ASN A 237 8.95 1.77 26.88
CA ASN A 237 8.59 2.39 28.16
C ASN A 237 8.78 3.92 28.19
N ALA A 238 8.81 4.60 27.04
CA ALA A 238 8.90 6.06 26.99
C ALA A 238 7.54 6.69 27.31
N ILE A 239 7.56 7.91 27.84
CA ILE A 239 6.38 8.73 28.10
C ILE A 239 6.25 9.74 26.95
N LEU A 240 5.29 9.52 26.07
CA LEU A 240 4.97 10.30 24.88
C LEU A 240 3.57 10.90 25.01
N VAL A 241 3.25 11.47 26.17
CA VAL A 241 1.92 12.03 26.50
C VAL A 241 1.79 13.46 25.93
N ASP A 242 0.61 13.78 25.41
CA ASP A 242 0.27 15.08 24.81
C ASP A 242 1.24 15.53 23.70
N ILE A 243 1.74 14.60 22.89
CA ILE A 243 2.57 14.93 21.73
C ILE A 243 1.71 15.11 20.47
N SER A 244 2.19 15.92 19.54
CA SER A 244 1.56 16.10 18.24
C SER A 244 2.58 15.82 17.14
N THR A 245 2.17 15.06 16.14
CA THR A 245 2.97 14.80 14.94
C THR A 245 2.28 15.39 13.72
N SER A 246 3.09 15.78 12.75
CA SER A 246 2.60 16.21 11.44
C SER A 246 2.03 15.01 10.65
N PRO A 247 1.15 15.24 9.65
CA PRO A 247 0.52 14.17 8.85
C PRO A 247 1.49 13.24 8.12
N ASP A 248 2.71 13.71 7.90
CA ASP A 248 3.84 13.00 7.30
C ASP A 248 4.74 12.31 8.35
N GLY A 249 4.29 12.17 9.60
CA GLY A 249 5.03 11.53 10.68
C GLY A 249 5.60 10.15 10.28
N LEU A 250 6.92 10.02 10.36
CA LEU A 250 7.65 8.83 9.92
C LEU A 250 8.08 7.97 11.11
N PHE A 251 7.23 7.01 11.48
CA PHE A 251 7.49 6.10 12.60
C PHE A 251 7.72 4.65 12.19
N SER A 252 7.63 4.32 10.89
CA SER A 252 7.67 2.94 10.40
C SER A 252 8.85 2.14 10.96
N GLY A 253 8.58 0.93 11.42
CA GLY A 253 9.58 0.01 12.00
C GLY A 253 10.03 0.36 13.42
N SER A 254 9.45 1.36 14.07
CA SER A 254 9.85 1.75 15.43
C SER A 254 9.19 0.90 16.51
N ASP A 255 9.83 0.84 17.67
CA ASP A 255 9.38 0.04 18.81
C ASP A 255 8.87 0.94 19.95
N PHE A 256 7.56 0.94 20.17
CA PHE A 256 6.85 1.68 21.22
C PHE A 256 6.36 0.74 22.34
N SER A 257 6.96 -0.45 22.49
CA SER A 257 6.49 -1.42 23.47
C SER A 257 6.51 -0.84 24.89
N GLY A 258 5.38 -0.90 25.59
CA GLY A 258 5.20 -0.34 26.93
C GLY A 258 5.16 1.19 27.01
N ALA A 259 5.19 1.91 25.89
CA ALA A 259 5.16 3.38 25.89
C ALA A 259 3.79 3.93 26.35
N ASP A 260 3.81 5.04 27.09
CA ASP A 260 2.61 5.81 27.40
C ASP A 260 2.42 6.94 26.40
N MET A 261 1.40 6.83 25.57
CA MET A 261 1.06 7.73 24.47
C MET A 261 -0.34 8.34 24.68
N THR A 262 -0.78 8.42 25.93
CA THR A 262 -2.09 8.96 26.32
C THR A 262 -2.28 10.38 25.80
N GLY A 263 -3.46 10.65 25.22
CA GLY A 263 -3.86 11.98 24.73
C GLY A 263 -3.09 12.51 23.51
N SER A 264 -2.18 11.72 22.96
CA SER A 264 -1.32 12.17 21.87
C SER A 264 -1.99 12.06 20.51
N SER A 265 -1.61 12.97 19.60
CA SER A 265 -2.07 12.99 18.22
C SER A 265 -0.99 12.46 17.30
N PHE A 266 -1.19 11.25 16.80
CA PHE A 266 -0.31 10.62 15.84
C PHE A 266 -0.99 10.49 14.48
N THR A 267 -0.45 11.24 13.54
CA THR A 267 -0.84 11.15 12.13
C THR A 267 0.34 10.62 11.31
N GLY A 268 0.11 9.64 10.43
CA GLY A 268 1.16 9.05 9.60
C GLY A 268 0.96 7.57 9.27
N SER A 269 2.04 6.79 9.39
CA SER A 269 2.06 5.36 9.07
C SER A 269 2.72 4.54 10.16
N TRP A 270 1.97 3.60 10.73
CA TRP A 270 2.41 2.68 11.78
C TRP A 270 2.86 1.33 11.25
N ILE A 271 3.13 1.26 9.94
CA ILE A 271 3.52 0.02 9.28
C ILE A 271 4.80 -0.56 9.91
N GLY A 272 4.72 -1.81 10.37
CA GLY A 272 5.81 -2.54 10.98
C GLY A 272 6.24 -2.04 12.37
N CYS A 273 5.47 -1.15 13.00
CA CYS A 273 5.75 -0.72 14.38
C CYS A 273 5.43 -1.82 15.39
N LYS A 274 6.08 -1.79 16.56
CA LYS A 274 5.68 -2.58 17.73
C LYS A 274 5.03 -1.68 18.76
N LEU A 275 3.83 -2.02 19.19
CA LEU A 275 3.02 -1.27 20.16
C LEU A 275 2.61 -2.18 21.34
N ASP A 276 3.37 -3.25 21.57
CA ASP A 276 3.03 -4.25 22.56
C ASP A 276 2.98 -3.64 23.97
N ASN A 277 1.86 -3.78 24.67
CA ASN A 277 1.59 -3.16 25.98
C ASN A 277 1.63 -1.62 25.98
N ALA A 278 1.59 -0.97 24.80
CA ALA A 278 1.52 0.49 24.72
C ALA A 278 0.14 1.03 25.14
N ARG A 279 0.11 2.24 25.68
CA ARG A 279 -1.11 2.93 26.13
C ARG A 279 -1.40 4.11 25.22
N LEU A 280 -2.45 4.02 24.41
CA LEU A 280 -2.95 5.08 23.52
C LEU A 280 -4.33 5.56 23.97
N VAL A 281 -4.53 5.69 25.29
CA VAL A 281 -5.81 6.10 25.88
C VAL A 281 -6.15 7.52 25.42
N GLY A 282 -7.33 7.71 24.82
CA GLY A 282 -7.77 9.01 24.31
C GLY A 282 -6.90 9.58 23.18
N ALA A 283 -6.03 8.79 22.56
CA ALA A 283 -5.15 9.25 21.49
C ALA A 283 -5.91 9.46 20.17
N THR A 284 -5.46 10.42 19.36
CA THR A 284 -5.96 10.62 17.99
C THR A 284 -5.03 9.92 17.00
N VAL A 285 -5.52 8.85 16.36
CA VAL A 285 -4.72 8.00 15.45
C VAL A 285 -5.46 7.84 14.11
N ARG A 286 -6.05 8.92 13.57
CA ARG A 286 -6.85 8.89 12.34
C ARG A 286 -6.08 8.53 11.07
N GLY A 287 -6.70 7.73 10.20
CA GLY A 287 -6.21 7.46 8.84
C GLY A 287 -4.95 6.61 8.75
N ASN A 288 -4.53 6.00 9.87
CA ASN A 288 -3.27 5.28 9.96
C ASN A 288 -3.42 3.82 9.48
N GLY A 289 -2.35 3.31 8.85
CA GLY A 289 -2.24 1.89 8.51
C GLY A 289 -1.43 1.12 9.55
N PHE A 290 -1.97 0.00 10.04
CA PHE A 290 -1.32 -0.90 11.01
C PHE A 290 -0.75 -2.17 10.36
N GLY A 291 -0.52 -2.17 9.04
CA GLY A 291 0.00 -3.32 8.32
C GLY A 291 1.31 -3.84 8.94
N LYS A 292 1.32 -5.12 9.33
CA LYS A 292 2.45 -5.79 10.02
C LYS A 292 2.85 -5.18 11.36
N ALA A 293 2.04 -4.31 11.95
CA ALA A 293 2.28 -3.81 13.30
C ALA A 293 1.96 -4.89 14.34
N SER A 294 2.70 -4.90 15.44
CA SER A 294 2.38 -5.72 16.63
C SER A 294 1.59 -4.86 17.61
N LEU A 295 0.42 -5.34 18.05
CA LEU A 295 -0.53 -4.62 18.90
C LEU A 295 -0.90 -5.45 20.15
N VAL A 296 0.01 -6.30 20.63
CA VAL A 296 -0.30 -7.24 21.71
C VAL A 296 -0.55 -6.47 23.01
N ASN A 297 -1.69 -6.68 23.65
CA ASN A 297 -2.12 -5.96 24.86
C ASN A 297 -2.09 -4.42 24.75
N THR A 298 -2.24 -3.85 23.55
CA THR A 298 -2.31 -2.39 23.39
C THR A 298 -3.63 -1.85 23.90
N ASP A 299 -3.61 -0.69 24.57
CA ASP A 299 -4.81 -0.01 25.08
C ASP A 299 -5.16 1.19 24.20
N PHE A 300 -6.25 1.11 23.43
CA PHE A 300 -6.83 2.19 22.64
C PHE A 300 -8.12 2.73 23.26
N SER A 301 -8.33 2.56 24.57
CA SER A 301 -9.58 3.03 25.19
C SER A 301 -9.81 4.53 24.97
N GLY A 302 -11.00 4.89 24.51
CA GLY A 302 -11.36 6.27 24.15
C GLY A 302 -10.62 6.87 22.95
N ALA A 303 -9.84 6.10 22.20
CA ALA A 303 -9.06 6.62 21.07
C ALA A 303 -9.90 6.92 19.83
N GLU A 304 -9.50 7.93 19.05
CA GLU A 304 -10.08 8.23 17.75
C GLU A 304 -9.33 7.46 16.64
N LEU A 305 -9.90 6.34 16.19
CA LEU A 305 -9.29 5.45 15.19
C LEU A 305 -9.92 5.60 13.80
N SER A 306 -10.75 6.62 13.57
CA SER A 306 -11.49 6.75 12.30
C SER A 306 -10.58 6.64 11.06
N LEU A 307 -11.08 6.00 10.01
CA LEU A 307 -10.38 5.78 8.73
C LEU A 307 -9.10 4.92 8.81
N CYS A 308 -8.85 4.21 9.92
CA CYS A 308 -7.70 3.32 10.02
C CYS A 308 -7.83 2.06 9.15
N ASP A 309 -6.67 1.51 8.78
CA ASP A 309 -6.56 0.25 8.07
C ASP A 309 -6.06 -0.86 9.03
N PHE A 310 -6.96 -1.78 9.36
CA PHE A 310 -6.74 -2.95 10.22
C PHE A 310 -6.69 -4.28 9.45
N LYS A 311 -6.56 -4.26 8.11
CA LYS A 311 -6.48 -5.50 7.31
C LYS A 311 -5.35 -6.40 7.80
N GLY A 312 -5.67 -7.65 8.14
CA GLY A 312 -4.72 -8.67 8.59
C GLY A 312 -4.04 -8.40 9.94
N ALA A 313 -4.51 -7.40 10.69
CA ALA A 313 -3.97 -7.12 12.03
C ALA A 313 -4.48 -8.16 13.05
N ASP A 314 -3.59 -8.55 13.98
CA ASP A 314 -3.98 -9.32 15.17
C ASP A 314 -4.38 -8.34 16.28
N LEU A 315 -5.68 -8.18 16.49
CA LEU A 315 -6.26 -7.29 17.50
C LEU A 315 -6.85 -8.08 18.67
N SER A 316 -6.59 -9.39 18.77
CA SER A 316 -7.26 -10.30 19.72
C SER A 316 -7.12 -9.89 21.19
N THR A 317 -6.03 -9.20 21.54
CA THR A 317 -5.73 -8.74 22.91
C THR A 317 -5.86 -7.23 23.09
N VAL A 318 -6.37 -6.50 22.09
CA VAL A 318 -6.43 -5.04 22.11
C VAL A 318 -7.64 -4.56 22.89
N ASN A 319 -7.46 -3.57 23.78
CA ASN A 319 -8.58 -2.90 24.43
C ASN A 319 -9.08 -1.74 23.57
N PHE A 320 -10.34 -1.82 23.14
CA PHE A 320 -11.01 -0.81 22.33
C PHE A 320 -12.18 -0.11 23.05
N THR A 321 -12.24 -0.21 24.38
CA THR A 321 -13.37 0.34 25.16
C THR A 321 -13.56 1.84 24.87
N GLY A 322 -14.71 2.20 24.29
CA GLY A 322 -15.03 3.59 23.95
C GLY A 322 -14.26 4.18 22.76
N ALA A 323 -13.56 3.37 21.97
CA ALA A 323 -12.84 3.84 20.77
C ALA A 323 -13.78 4.07 19.58
N GLU A 324 -13.41 5.00 18.69
CA GLU A 324 -14.19 5.34 17.49
C GLU A 324 -13.63 4.71 16.22
N PHE A 325 -14.47 4.02 15.44
CA PHE A 325 -14.04 3.22 14.28
C PHE A 325 -14.61 3.68 12.93
N ALA A 326 -15.21 4.87 12.86
CA ALA A 326 -15.90 5.31 11.66
C ALA A 326 -14.99 5.26 10.42
N GLY A 327 -15.42 4.52 9.39
CA GLY A 327 -14.70 4.37 8.13
C GLY A 327 -13.44 3.51 8.18
N CYS A 328 -13.18 2.79 9.29
CA CYS A 328 -12.07 1.85 9.34
C CYS A 328 -12.28 0.68 8.38
N SER A 329 -11.19 0.08 7.91
CA SER A 329 -11.24 -1.11 7.05
C SER A 329 -10.60 -2.34 7.69
N TYR A 330 -11.14 -3.52 7.44
CA TYR A 330 -10.65 -4.82 7.94
C TYR A 330 -10.88 -5.92 6.91
N SER A 331 -10.20 -7.05 7.05
CA SER A 331 -10.29 -8.21 6.14
C SER A 331 -10.55 -9.51 6.90
N ALA A 332 -10.70 -10.62 6.17
CA ALA A 332 -11.07 -11.92 6.73
C ALA A 332 -10.03 -12.49 7.72
N ASP A 333 -8.77 -12.05 7.60
CA ASP A 333 -7.64 -12.42 8.45
C ASP A 333 -7.43 -11.47 9.64
N THR A 334 -8.21 -10.39 9.75
CA THR A 334 -8.20 -9.52 10.92
C THR A 334 -8.79 -10.27 12.12
N LYS A 335 -8.03 -10.42 13.20
CA LYS A 335 -8.48 -11.07 14.43
C LYS A 335 -8.98 -10.02 15.41
N TRP A 336 -10.23 -10.11 15.81
CA TRP A 336 -10.85 -9.20 16.78
C TRP A 336 -10.84 -9.78 18.19
N PRO A 337 -10.91 -8.95 19.26
CA PRO A 337 -11.07 -9.45 20.61
C PRO A 337 -12.30 -10.35 20.76
N ASP A 338 -12.21 -11.28 21.72
CA ASP A 338 -13.33 -12.16 22.06
C ASP A 338 -14.51 -11.35 22.60
N GLY A 339 -15.72 -11.66 22.15
CA GLY A 339 -16.93 -10.92 22.52
C GLY A 339 -17.02 -9.50 21.95
N PHE A 340 -16.08 -9.07 21.11
CA PHE A 340 -16.12 -7.75 20.48
C PHE A 340 -17.26 -7.68 19.45
N GLU A 341 -18.19 -6.76 19.67
CA GLU A 341 -19.29 -6.49 18.75
C GLU A 341 -18.81 -5.67 17.55
N LYS A 342 -19.46 -5.86 16.40
CA LYS A 342 -19.12 -5.14 15.16
C LYS A 342 -19.32 -3.63 15.38
N PRO A 343 -18.26 -2.80 15.29
CA PRO A 343 -18.40 -1.36 15.47
C PRO A 343 -19.19 -0.73 14.32
N ASN A 344 -19.86 0.39 14.59
CA ASN A 344 -20.57 1.12 13.55
C ASN A 344 -19.59 1.73 12.54
N GLY A 345 -19.93 1.65 11.24
CA GLY A 345 -19.19 2.33 10.18
C GLY A 345 -17.88 1.67 9.75
N VAL A 346 -17.59 0.45 10.20
CA VAL A 346 -16.44 -0.34 9.71
C VAL A 346 -16.75 -1.02 8.38
N LEU A 347 -15.73 -1.12 7.52
CA LEU A 347 -15.82 -1.60 6.15
C LEU A 347 -15.03 -2.90 5.99
N PHE A 348 -15.74 -4.00 5.69
CA PHE A 348 -15.09 -5.24 5.28
C PHE A 348 -14.55 -5.11 3.85
N VAL A 349 -13.27 -5.42 3.66
CA VAL A 349 -12.58 -5.28 2.37
C VAL A 349 -11.78 -6.55 2.07
N GLY A 350 -11.72 -6.91 0.78
CA GLY A 350 -10.92 -8.03 0.28
C GLY A 350 -11.72 -9.27 -0.12
N GLY A 351 -10.99 -10.38 -0.27
CA GLY A 351 -11.53 -11.71 -0.51
C GLY A 351 -11.87 -12.42 0.80
N GLY A 352 -12.65 -13.50 0.72
CA GLY A 352 -13.10 -14.25 1.88
C GLY A 352 -14.39 -13.70 2.51
N SER A 353 -14.63 -14.14 3.74
CA SER A 353 -15.88 -13.94 4.49
C SER A 353 -15.72 -12.87 5.55
N ASP A 354 -16.76 -12.04 5.74
CA ASP A 354 -16.80 -11.07 6.84
C ASP A 354 -16.83 -11.82 8.17
N PRO A 355 -15.80 -11.69 9.04
CA PRO A 355 -15.72 -12.43 10.30
C PRO A 355 -16.84 -12.08 11.28
N PHE A 356 -17.35 -10.84 11.26
CA PHE A 356 -18.50 -10.47 12.11
C PHE A 356 -19.79 -11.11 11.60
N LEU A 357 -19.95 -11.17 10.28
CA LEU A 357 -21.09 -11.86 9.69
C LEU A 357 -21.04 -13.36 10.01
N LEU A 358 -19.87 -14.00 9.92
CA LEU A 358 -19.71 -15.40 10.30
C LEU A 358 -20.10 -15.65 11.77
N ARG A 359 -19.63 -14.82 12.71
CA ARG A 359 -20.02 -14.91 14.13
C ARG A 359 -21.53 -14.75 14.32
N GLU A 360 -22.16 -13.81 13.62
CA GLU A 360 -23.61 -13.60 13.67
C GLU A 360 -24.38 -14.83 13.12
N LEU A 361 -23.89 -15.43 12.04
CA LEU A 361 -24.48 -16.65 11.45
C LEU A 361 -24.31 -17.86 12.37
N GLU A 362 -23.14 -18.03 12.99
CA GLU A 362 -22.87 -19.08 13.98
C GLU A 362 -23.81 -18.94 15.19
N ALA A 363 -23.94 -17.74 15.75
CA ALA A 363 -24.87 -17.46 16.85
C ALA A 363 -26.35 -17.66 16.46
N SER A 364 -26.69 -17.50 15.18
CA SER A 364 -28.03 -17.72 14.64
C SER A 364 -28.29 -19.17 14.20
N THR A 365 -27.34 -20.08 14.41
CA THR A 365 -27.48 -21.48 13.99
C THR A 365 -28.58 -22.14 14.81
N ILE A 366 -29.64 -22.58 14.12
CA ILE A 366 -30.81 -23.18 14.74
C ILE A 366 -30.44 -24.56 15.33
N HIS A 367 -30.75 -24.75 16.62
CA HIS A 367 -30.64 -26.04 17.30
C HIS A 367 -32.02 -26.71 17.37
N GLY A 368 -32.34 -27.53 16.36
CA GLY A 368 -33.61 -28.27 16.28
C GLY A 368 -34.04 -28.58 14.83
N SER A 369 -34.97 -29.51 14.65
CA SER A 369 -35.58 -29.79 13.34
C SER A 369 -36.58 -28.69 12.98
N VAL A 370 -36.42 -28.08 11.81
CA VAL A 370 -37.32 -27.07 11.25
C VAL A 370 -38.19 -27.74 10.19
N ASP A 371 -39.50 -27.54 10.23
CA ASP A 371 -40.39 -28.02 9.17
C ASP A 371 -40.22 -27.19 7.88
N PHE A 372 -40.72 -27.72 6.76
CA PHE A 372 -40.52 -27.10 5.44
C PHE A 372 -41.11 -25.69 5.33
N ASP A 373 -42.26 -25.42 5.94
CA ASP A 373 -42.93 -24.12 5.81
C ASP A 373 -42.17 -23.04 6.60
N THR A 374 -41.74 -23.39 7.82
CA THR A 374 -40.85 -22.54 8.63
C THR A 374 -39.52 -22.28 7.91
N PHE A 375 -38.95 -23.28 7.24
CA PHE A 375 -37.74 -23.12 6.43
C PHE A 375 -37.93 -22.09 5.30
N ILE A 376 -39.04 -22.16 4.57
CA ILE A 376 -39.33 -21.20 3.49
C ILE A 376 -39.52 -19.78 4.05
N GLU A 377 -40.19 -19.62 5.18
CA GLU A 377 -40.36 -18.32 5.84
C GLU A 377 -39.00 -17.71 6.23
N GLN A 378 -38.13 -18.51 6.86
CA GLN A 378 -36.80 -18.08 7.26
C GLN A 378 -35.91 -17.74 6.05
N LEU A 379 -36.01 -18.52 4.97
CA LEU A 379 -35.26 -18.26 3.74
C LEU A 379 -35.74 -16.97 3.06
N ASN A 380 -37.05 -16.66 3.12
CA ASN A 380 -37.62 -15.41 2.61
C ASN A 380 -37.14 -14.15 3.36
N GLN A 381 -36.68 -14.30 4.60
CA GLN A 381 -36.10 -13.19 5.38
C GLN A 381 -34.63 -12.92 5.01
N LYS A 382 -33.90 -13.93 4.54
CA LYS A 382 -32.44 -13.86 4.31
C LYS A 382 -32.05 -13.81 2.83
N CYS A 383 -32.91 -14.27 1.93
CA CYS A 383 -32.68 -14.27 0.49
C CYS A 383 -33.51 -13.19 -0.23
N ASP A 384 -33.09 -12.86 -1.46
CA ASP A 384 -33.84 -11.96 -2.34
C ASP A 384 -35.25 -12.52 -2.64
N LYS A 385 -36.28 -11.73 -2.30
CA LYS A 385 -37.69 -12.15 -2.41
C LYS A 385 -38.11 -12.49 -3.83
N ASP A 386 -37.62 -11.75 -4.83
CA ASP A 386 -37.96 -11.97 -6.23
C ASP A 386 -37.31 -13.25 -6.77
N ARG A 387 -36.08 -13.55 -6.35
CA ARG A 387 -35.42 -14.82 -6.67
C ARG A 387 -36.17 -15.99 -6.05
N LEU A 388 -36.50 -15.91 -4.77
CA LEU A 388 -37.24 -16.96 -4.08
C LEU A 388 -38.60 -17.23 -4.73
N LYS A 389 -39.37 -16.19 -5.02
CA LYS A 389 -40.66 -16.31 -5.72
C LYS A 389 -40.52 -16.98 -7.09
N LYS A 390 -39.48 -16.62 -7.85
CA LYS A 390 -39.20 -17.28 -9.14
C LYS A 390 -38.84 -18.75 -8.94
N SER A 391 -37.98 -19.08 -7.98
CA SER A 391 -37.59 -20.47 -7.69
C SER A 391 -38.78 -21.34 -7.31
N LEU A 392 -39.66 -20.85 -6.42
CA LEU A 392 -40.90 -21.54 -6.06
C LEU A 392 -41.83 -21.73 -7.27
N LYS A 393 -41.91 -20.74 -8.17
CA LYS A 393 -42.67 -20.88 -9.43
C LYS A 393 -42.05 -21.94 -10.35
N MET A 394 -40.72 -22.06 -10.41
CA MET A 394 -40.06 -23.07 -11.25
C MET A 394 -40.38 -24.48 -10.78
N LEU A 395 -40.42 -24.71 -9.46
CA LEU A 395 -40.74 -26.01 -8.86
C LEU A 395 -42.17 -26.47 -9.16
N LYS A 396 -43.11 -25.54 -9.35
CA LYS A 396 -44.51 -25.82 -9.70
C LYS A 396 -44.74 -26.07 -11.20
N SER A 397 -43.71 -26.06 -12.04
CA SER A 397 -43.85 -26.21 -13.50
C SER A 397 -43.90 -27.69 -13.88
N GLU A 398 -44.88 -28.10 -14.71
CA GLU A 398 -44.99 -29.49 -15.21
C GLU A 398 -43.75 -29.96 -15.99
N THR A 399 -42.99 -29.02 -16.54
CA THR A 399 -41.74 -29.25 -17.29
C THR A 399 -40.48 -29.32 -16.41
N PHE A 400 -40.63 -29.22 -15.09
CA PHE A 400 -39.50 -29.22 -14.17
C PHE A 400 -38.80 -30.58 -14.14
N GLN A 401 -37.47 -30.57 -14.26
CA GLN A 401 -36.63 -31.74 -14.05
C GLN A 401 -35.42 -31.32 -13.23
N LEU A 402 -35.24 -31.97 -12.08
CA LEU A 402 -34.09 -31.76 -11.19
C LEU A 402 -33.27 -33.03 -11.18
N PHE A 403 -32.03 -32.95 -11.64
CA PHE A 403 -31.06 -34.00 -11.39
C PHE A 403 -30.22 -33.54 -10.21
N SER A 404 -30.17 -34.31 -9.14
CA SER A 404 -29.45 -33.94 -7.93
C SER A 404 -28.62 -35.11 -7.42
N GLU A 405 -27.59 -34.75 -6.66
CA GLU A 405 -26.83 -35.68 -5.86
C GLU A 405 -26.49 -34.99 -4.53
N VAL A 406 -26.75 -35.70 -3.44
CA VAL A 406 -26.48 -35.23 -2.07
C VAL A 406 -25.31 -36.05 -1.53
N HIS A 407 -24.22 -35.37 -1.23
CA HIS A 407 -23.07 -35.91 -0.50
C HIS A 407 -23.10 -35.41 0.95
N ASP A 408 -22.25 -35.97 1.81
CA ASP A 408 -22.20 -35.59 3.23
C ASP A 408 -21.91 -34.10 3.43
N ASP A 409 -21.01 -33.55 2.60
CA ASP A 409 -20.45 -32.21 2.68
C ASP A 409 -20.90 -31.26 1.55
N SER A 410 -21.60 -31.78 0.54
CA SER A 410 -21.94 -31.00 -0.65
C SER A 410 -23.18 -31.52 -1.37
N ILE A 411 -23.82 -30.63 -2.12
CA ILE A 411 -24.86 -30.96 -3.08
C ILE A 411 -24.45 -30.48 -4.46
N VAL A 412 -24.79 -31.28 -5.46
CA VAL A 412 -24.66 -30.92 -6.86
C VAL A 412 -25.97 -31.19 -7.58
N GLY A 413 -26.22 -30.47 -8.68
CA GLY A 413 -27.37 -30.77 -9.51
C GLY A 413 -27.44 -30.01 -10.82
N ILE A 414 -28.28 -30.51 -11.72
CA ILE A 414 -28.61 -29.89 -13.00
C ILE A 414 -30.02 -29.33 -12.96
N VAL A 415 -30.13 -28.04 -13.30
CA VAL A 415 -31.40 -27.33 -13.44
C VAL A 415 -31.54 -26.87 -14.89
N LYS A 416 -32.64 -27.26 -15.55
CA LYS A 416 -32.96 -26.82 -16.92
C LYS A 416 -33.44 -25.36 -16.94
N SER A 417 -33.10 -24.66 -18.02
CA SER A 417 -33.63 -23.33 -18.30
C SER A 417 -35.12 -23.39 -18.64
N GLN A 418 -35.89 -22.37 -18.24
CA GLN A 418 -37.32 -22.26 -18.58
C GLN A 418 -37.56 -21.65 -19.97
N THR A 419 -36.58 -20.93 -20.51
CA THR A 419 -36.73 -20.13 -21.74
C THR A 419 -35.99 -20.73 -22.92
N ASP A 420 -35.12 -21.70 -22.68
CA ASP A 420 -34.28 -22.34 -23.68
C ASP A 420 -34.19 -23.83 -23.34
N ALA A 421 -34.69 -24.68 -24.24
CA ALA A 421 -34.80 -26.11 -24.00
C ALA A 421 -33.43 -26.81 -23.93
N ASP A 422 -32.41 -26.25 -24.60
CA ASP A 422 -31.08 -26.85 -24.70
C ASP A 422 -30.11 -26.33 -23.63
N LEU A 423 -30.54 -25.34 -22.82
CA LEU A 423 -29.70 -24.72 -21.82
C LEU A 423 -29.90 -25.35 -20.44
N VAL A 424 -28.81 -25.89 -19.89
CA VAL A 424 -28.76 -26.45 -18.54
C VAL A 424 -27.73 -25.74 -17.65
N TYR A 425 -28.00 -25.74 -16.35
CA TYR A 425 -27.16 -25.14 -15.33
C TYR A 425 -26.70 -26.20 -14.33
N SER A 426 -25.38 -26.35 -14.18
CA SER A 426 -24.79 -27.10 -13.08
C SER A 426 -24.72 -26.20 -11.85
N CYS A 427 -25.21 -26.69 -10.72
CA CYS A 427 -25.29 -26.00 -9.44
C CYS A 427 -24.55 -26.81 -8.38
N ARG A 428 -23.82 -26.13 -7.49
CA ARG A 428 -23.12 -26.72 -6.35
C ARG A 428 -23.27 -25.84 -5.12
N LEU A 429 -23.49 -26.44 -3.96
CA LEU A 429 -23.34 -25.82 -2.64
C LEU A 429 -22.66 -26.80 -1.68
N THR A 430 -21.78 -26.32 -0.80
CA THR A 430 -21.14 -27.11 0.26
C THR A 430 -21.64 -26.72 1.65
N ASN A 431 -21.36 -27.57 2.64
CA ASN A 431 -21.61 -27.28 4.05
C ASN A 431 -20.82 -26.09 4.60
N THR A 432 -19.69 -25.70 3.97
CA THR A 432 -18.90 -24.51 4.30
C THR A 432 -19.40 -23.24 3.61
N GLY A 433 -20.47 -23.37 2.81
CA GLY A 433 -21.12 -22.28 2.10
C GLY A 433 -20.50 -21.95 0.74
N GLU A 434 -19.50 -22.69 0.25
CA GLU A 434 -19.00 -22.50 -1.12
C GLU A 434 -20.08 -22.86 -2.14
N PHE A 435 -20.33 -21.98 -3.11
CA PHE A 435 -21.36 -22.22 -4.11
C PHE A 435 -20.94 -21.78 -5.51
N SER A 436 -21.50 -22.49 -6.50
CA SER A 436 -21.31 -22.17 -7.90
C SER A 436 -22.53 -22.53 -8.73
N CYS A 437 -22.70 -21.81 -9.84
CA CYS A 437 -23.69 -22.12 -10.85
C CYS A 437 -23.15 -21.68 -12.22
N CYS A 438 -23.13 -22.56 -13.20
CA CYS A 438 -22.65 -22.25 -14.55
C CYS A 438 -23.44 -22.98 -15.62
N THR A 439 -23.37 -22.48 -16.86
CA THR A 439 -23.93 -23.17 -18.03
C THR A 439 -23.02 -24.32 -18.47
N GLN A 440 -23.51 -25.15 -19.39
CA GLN A 440 -22.75 -26.23 -20.06
C GLN A 440 -21.44 -25.78 -20.71
N ASN A 441 -21.30 -24.50 -21.06
CA ASN A 441 -20.07 -23.92 -21.60
C ASN A 441 -19.15 -23.35 -20.50
N LEU A 442 -19.39 -23.72 -19.23
CA LEU A 442 -18.68 -23.21 -18.04
C LEU A 442 -18.75 -21.69 -17.86
N ASN A 443 -19.75 -21.04 -18.46
CA ASN A 443 -20.01 -19.62 -18.24
C ASN A 443 -20.74 -19.46 -16.89
N VAL A 444 -20.18 -18.66 -15.99
CA VAL A 444 -20.76 -18.36 -14.68
C VAL A 444 -22.17 -17.78 -14.86
N CYS A 445 -23.13 -18.29 -14.09
CA CYS A 445 -24.50 -17.83 -14.14
C CYS A 445 -24.58 -16.34 -13.76
N GLY A 446 -25.11 -15.50 -14.66
CA GLY A 446 -25.29 -14.07 -14.41
C GLY A 446 -26.24 -13.73 -13.25
N GLY A 447 -26.95 -14.73 -12.71
CA GLY A 447 -27.77 -14.60 -11.51
C GLY A 447 -26.99 -14.65 -10.19
N LEU A 448 -25.72 -15.05 -10.21
CA LEU A 448 -24.91 -15.25 -8.99
C LEU A 448 -24.43 -13.97 -8.31
N ARG A 449 -24.83 -12.77 -8.76
CA ARG A 449 -24.41 -11.42 -8.31
C ARG A 449 -24.12 -11.27 -6.79
N GLY A 450 -23.00 -11.83 -6.31
CA GLY A 450 -22.66 -11.96 -4.90
C GLY A 450 -23.55 -12.87 -4.03
N ALA A 451 -24.52 -13.62 -4.59
CA ALA A 451 -25.50 -14.38 -3.81
C ALA A 451 -26.08 -15.56 -4.59
N LEU A 452 -26.72 -16.51 -3.89
CA LEU A 452 -27.38 -17.68 -4.50
C LEU A 452 -28.31 -17.24 -5.65
N CYS A 453 -28.11 -17.85 -6.82
CA CYS A 453 -28.96 -17.63 -7.97
C CYS A 453 -30.27 -18.42 -7.84
N LYS A 454 -31.25 -18.13 -8.70
CA LYS A 454 -32.53 -18.86 -8.70
C LYS A 454 -32.36 -20.38 -8.87
N HIS A 455 -31.36 -20.84 -9.63
CA HIS A 455 -31.13 -22.28 -9.88
C HIS A 455 -30.64 -23.01 -8.62
N LEU A 456 -29.73 -22.39 -7.86
CA LEU A 456 -29.29 -22.91 -6.57
C LEU A 456 -30.45 -22.99 -5.57
N LEU A 457 -31.28 -21.95 -5.51
CA LEU A 457 -32.48 -21.96 -4.68
C LEU A 457 -33.47 -23.06 -5.11
N VAL A 458 -33.64 -23.29 -6.41
CA VAL A 458 -34.48 -24.39 -6.92
C VAL A 458 -33.95 -25.75 -6.49
N LEU A 459 -32.64 -25.99 -6.62
CA LEU A 459 -31.99 -27.23 -6.17
C LEU A 459 -32.22 -27.46 -4.67
N LEU A 460 -31.92 -26.44 -3.85
CA LEU A 460 -32.03 -26.52 -2.39
C LEU A 460 -33.47 -26.77 -1.92
N ILE A 461 -34.42 -25.98 -2.43
CA ILE A 461 -35.83 -26.09 -2.03
C ILE A 461 -36.41 -27.41 -2.54
N GLY A 462 -36.04 -27.84 -3.75
CA GLY A 462 -36.45 -29.14 -4.30
C GLY A 462 -35.99 -30.31 -3.43
N LEU A 463 -34.71 -30.34 -3.08
CA LEU A 463 -34.14 -31.36 -2.18
C LEU A 463 -34.79 -31.36 -0.79
N ALA A 464 -35.02 -30.17 -0.22
CA ALA A 464 -35.69 -30.04 1.07
C ALA A 464 -37.15 -30.53 1.04
N LYS A 465 -37.90 -30.22 -0.03
CA LYS A 465 -39.29 -30.66 -0.19
C LYS A 465 -39.40 -32.16 -0.47
N ALA A 466 -38.45 -32.73 -1.22
CA ALA A 466 -38.35 -34.16 -1.50
C ALA A 466 -37.86 -34.98 -0.29
N GLN A 467 -37.49 -34.32 0.82
CA GLN A 467 -36.90 -34.93 2.02
C GLN A 467 -35.57 -35.65 1.75
N GLU A 468 -34.90 -35.33 0.64
CA GLU A 468 -33.55 -35.82 0.31
C GLU A 468 -32.47 -35.04 1.09
N LEU A 469 -32.78 -33.80 1.50
CA LEU A 469 -31.94 -33.01 2.39
C LEU A 469 -32.81 -32.40 3.51
N ASP A 470 -32.38 -32.57 4.76
CA ASP A 470 -33.08 -31.99 5.90
C ASP A 470 -33.19 -30.46 5.80
N SER A 471 -34.35 -29.90 6.18
CA SER A 471 -34.62 -28.47 6.04
C SER A 471 -33.75 -27.60 6.97
N THR A 472 -33.42 -28.10 8.17
CA THR A 472 -32.45 -27.42 9.05
C THR A 472 -31.06 -27.42 8.42
N LYS A 473 -30.59 -28.57 7.93
CA LYS A 473 -29.28 -28.69 7.25
C LYS A 473 -29.21 -27.78 6.02
N THR A 474 -30.27 -27.75 5.22
CA THR A 474 -30.40 -26.88 4.03
C THR A 474 -30.30 -25.41 4.41
N TYR A 475 -31.03 -24.98 5.44
CA TYR A 475 -30.99 -23.61 5.93
C TYR A 475 -29.59 -23.22 6.41
N GLN A 476 -28.93 -24.08 7.19
CA GLN A 476 -27.58 -23.84 7.68
C GLN A 476 -26.59 -23.63 6.52
N TRP A 477 -26.66 -24.44 5.46
CA TRP A 477 -25.78 -24.30 4.30
C TRP A 477 -26.05 -23.00 3.53
N VAL A 478 -27.32 -22.58 3.42
CA VAL A 478 -27.70 -21.28 2.86
C VAL A 478 -27.10 -20.14 3.69
N MET A 479 -27.19 -20.22 5.01
CA MET A 479 -26.65 -19.21 5.92
C MET A 479 -25.13 -19.08 5.77
N GLN A 480 -24.40 -20.20 5.71
CA GLN A 480 -22.96 -20.21 5.44
C GLN A 480 -22.60 -19.55 4.09
N SER A 481 -23.46 -19.71 3.08
CA SER A 481 -23.23 -19.10 1.75
C SER A 481 -23.31 -17.57 1.75
N LEU A 482 -24.02 -16.95 2.70
CA LEU A 482 -24.16 -15.48 2.77
C LEU A 482 -22.83 -14.78 3.03
N ALA A 483 -21.90 -15.48 3.67
CA ALA A 483 -20.56 -14.97 3.92
C ALA A 483 -19.57 -15.29 2.77
N ARG A 484 -20.01 -15.94 1.69
CA ARG A 484 -19.12 -16.44 0.62
C ARG A 484 -19.41 -15.74 -0.71
N LYS A 485 -18.38 -15.62 -1.54
CA LYS A 485 -18.52 -15.19 -2.95
C LYS A 485 -18.66 -16.44 -3.84
N PRO A 486 -19.40 -16.35 -4.96
CA PRO A 486 -19.53 -17.47 -5.89
C PRO A 486 -18.17 -17.82 -6.50
N GLU A 487 -17.79 -19.09 -6.44
CA GLU A 487 -16.51 -19.59 -6.96
C GLU A 487 -16.74 -20.85 -7.80
N LEU A 488 -16.44 -20.77 -9.10
CA LEU A 488 -16.68 -21.88 -10.03
C LEU A 488 -15.60 -22.95 -9.89
N ASN A 489 -15.99 -24.13 -9.39
CA ASN A 489 -15.18 -25.34 -9.50
C ASN A 489 -15.43 -25.99 -10.87
N ARG A 490 -14.48 -25.83 -11.79
CA ARG A 490 -14.61 -26.31 -13.18
C ARG A 490 -14.63 -27.82 -13.26
N ASP A 491 -13.81 -28.51 -12.47
CA ASP A 491 -13.69 -29.97 -12.52
C ASP A 491 -15.00 -30.64 -12.08
N VAL A 492 -15.56 -30.19 -10.94
CA VAL A 492 -16.86 -30.68 -10.45
C VAL A 492 -17.98 -30.33 -11.43
N ALA A 493 -18.00 -29.11 -11.98
CA ALA A 493 -19.02 -28.72 -12.95
C ALA A 493 -18.96 -29.59 -14.22
N THR A 494 -17.76 -29.86 -14.75
CA THR A 494 -17.54 -30.72 -15.92
C THR A 494 -17.99 -32.15 -15.64
N GLU A 495 -17.64 -32.72 -14.47
CA GLU A 495 -18.07 -34.06 -14.08
C GLU A 495 -19.60 -34.18 -14.04
N VAL A 496 -20.28 -33.21 -13.41
CA VAL A 496 -21.75 -33.18 -13.32
C VAL A 496 -22.38 -33.10 -14.72
N PHE A 497 -21.83 -32.30 -15.64
CA PHE A 497 -22.33 -32.25 -17.02
C PHE A 497 -22.09 -33.53 -17.81
N MET A 498 -20.94 -34.18 -17.63
CA MET A 498 -20.64 -35.46 -18.28
C MET A 498 -21.63 -36.54 -17.83
N ARG A 499 -21.93 -36.60 -16.52
CA ARG A 499 -22.93 -37.53 -15.98
C ARG A 499 -24.33 -37.23 -16.51
N TYR A 500 -24.69 -35.95 -16.61
CA TYR A 500 -25.98 -35.55 -17.18
C TYR A 500 -26.13 -36.00 -18.63
N LYS A 501 -25.08 -35.86 -19.44
CA LYS A 501 -25.08 -36.32 -20.83
C LYS A 501 -25.15 -37.84 -20.95
N GLY A 502 -24.46 -38.58 -20.09
CA GLY A 502 -24.59 -40.03 -20.03
C GLY A 502 -26.00 -40.48 -19.62
N ALA A 503 -26.66 -39.73 -18.73
CA ALA A 503 -28.06 -39.98 -18.36
C ALA A 503 -29.03 -39.70 -19.52
N GLU A 504 -28.85 -38.58 -20.24
CA GLU A 504 -29.63 -38.27 -21.45
C GLU A 504 -29.45 -39.33 -22.56
N ALA A 505 -28.25 -39.89 -22.68
CA ALA A 505 -27.94 -40.96 -23.63
C ALA A 505 -28.45 -42.34 -23.21
N GLY A 506 -28.99 -42.48 -21.98
CA GLY A 506 -29.40 -43.76 -21.40
C GLY A 506 -28.22 -44.68 -21.00
N GLU A 507 -27.00 -44.14 -20.93
CA GLU A 507 -25.77 -44.84 -20.56
C GLU A 507 -25.58 -44.90 -19.03
N LEU A 508 -26.20 -43.97 -18.30
CA LEU A 508 -26.17 -43.88 -16.83
C LEU A 508 -27.60 -43.81 -16.27
N ASP A 509 -27.88 -44.58 -15.22
CA ASP A 509 -29.16 -44.51 -14.50
C ASP A 509 -29.11 -43.36 -13.47
N TRP A 510 -29.25 -42.12 -13.97
CA TRP A 510 -29.42 -40.92 -13.16
C TRP A 510 -30.73 -40.25 -13.58
N ARG A 511 -31.79 -40.49 -12.81
CA ARG A 511 -33.14 -40.02 -13.14
C ARG A 511 -33.41 -38.68 -12.47
N PRO A 512 -34.16 -37.77 -13.12
CA PRO A 512 -34.60 -36.56 -12.45
C PRO A 512 -35.57 -36.92 -11.33
N THR A 513 -35.59 -36.14 -10.25
CA THR A 513 -36.65 -36.22 -9.24
C THR A 513 -37.99 -36.06 -9.97
N GLU A 514 -38.85 -37.09 -9.90
CA GLU A 514 -40.15 -37.07 -10.57
C GLU A 514 -40.94 -35.85 -10.09
N THR A 515 -41.51 -35.09 -11.03
CA THR A 515 -42.43 -34.00 -10.72
C THR A 515 -43.55 -34.55 -9.87
N MET A 516 -43.54 -34.18 -8.58
CA MET A 516 -44.61 -34.55 -7.67
C MET A 516 -45.93 -34.02 -8.26
N PRO A 517 -47.02 -34.81 -8.27
CA PRO A 517 -48.31 -34.43 -8.89
C PRO A 517 -48.78 -33.04 -8.45
N GLU A 518 -49.56 -32.33 -9.28
CA GLU A 518 -50.06 -30.96 -9.01
C GLU A 518 -50.68 -30.80 -7.60
N ASP A 519 -51.32 -31.86 -7.09
CA ASP A 519 -51.91 -31.97 -5.74
C ASP A 519 -50.90 -31.74 -4.60
N TYR A 520 -49.60 -31.88 -4.88
CA TYR A 520 -48.47 -31.70 -3.96
C TYR A 520 -48.10 -30.22 -3.74
N TYR A 521 -48.56 -29.32 -4.63
CA TYR A 521 -48.24 -27.88 -4.61
C TYR A 521 -49.44 -26.97 -4.29
N ALA A 522 -50.59 -27.58 -3.99
CA ALA A 522 -51.82 -26.91 -3.58
C ALA A 522 -51.82 -26.62 -2.06
N TYR A 523 -51.23 -25.49 -1.69
CA TYR A 523 -51.52 -24.77 -0.44
C TYR A 523 -51.58 -23.27 -0.74
#